data_AF-A0A9D1Q0V7-F1
#
_entry.id   AF-A0A9D1Q0V7-F1
#
_cell.length_a   1.000
_cell.length_b   1.000
_cell.length_c   1.000
_cell.angle_alpha   90.00
_cell.angle_beta   90.00
_cell.angle_gamma   90.00
#
_symmetry.space_group_name_H-M   'P 1'
#
loop_
_entity.id
_entity.type
_entity.pdbx_description
1 polymer ?
#
loop_
_entity_poly.entity_id
_entity_poly.type
_entity_poly.pdbx_seq_one_letter_code
_entity_poly.pdbx_strand_id
1 'polypeptide(L)'
;MFCEYKDKLETVREKIASAERAYREGNITEEEYCALKRRLLSYVLPCDDYYSEPDFRYVIIKIRESTILEKGSLYEAVRRAWRINVDRISGYRYVFAVVDGVVRGIFIARQWKKVTSGPDAGRYEFFGDNAPYELEHKFIRKRIPPYYSKFGMASPVLYCPSRESRV
;
A
#
# COMPACT_ATOMS: atom_id res chain seq x y z
N MET A 1 -7.59 12.65 20.12
CA MET A 1 -6.91 11.79 19.13
C MET A 1 -6.18 12.58 18.03
N PHE A 2 -6.79 13.58 17.36
CA PHE A 2 -6.07 14.44 16.38
C PHE A 2 -5.00 15.36 17.00
N CYS A 3 -5.21 15.84 18.24
CA CYS A 3 -4.24 16.70 18.95
C CYS A 3 -2.95 15.94 19.28
N GLU A 4 -3.08 14.78 19.92
CA GLU A 4 -1.93 13.96 20.36
C GLU A 4 -1.02 13.51 19.21
N TYR A 5 -1.56 13.33 18.00
CA TYR A 5 -0.75 12.97 16.83
C TYR A 5 0.02 14.17 16.27
N LYS A 6 -0.58 15.36 16.24
CA LYS A 6 0.10 16.60 15.83
C LYS A 6 1.22 16.95 16.81
N ASP A 7 0.97 16.81 18.10
CA ASP A 7 1.96 17.10 19.16
C ASP A 7 3.19 16.17 19.05
N LYS A 8 2.97 14.89 18.75
CA LYS A 8 4.04 13.91 18.50
C LYS A 8 4.85 14.22 17.24
N LEU A 9 4.18 14.65 16.16
CA LEU A 9 4.83 15.04 14.91
C LEU A 9 5.72 16.27 15.08
N GLU A 10 5.23 17.27 15.80
CA GLU A 10 5.96 18.50 16.08
C GLU A 10 7.20 18.22 16.93
N THR A 11 7.03 17.42 17.99
CA THR A 11 8.14 16.97 18.86
C THR A 11 9.25 16.27 18.06
N VAL A 12 8.90 15.42 17.09
CA VAL A 12 9.90 14.70 16.29
C VAL A 12 10.56 15.61 15.26
N ARG A 13 9.83 16.56 14.68
CA ARG A 13 10.40 17.57 13.76
C ARG A 13 11.45 18.41 14.48
N GLU A 14 11.16 18.86 15.69
CA GLU A 14 12.10 19.62 16.52
C GLU A 14 13.36 18.82 16.82
N LYS A 15 13.22 17.54 17.16
CA LYS A 15 14.36 16.63 17.42
C LYS A 15 15.21 16.40 16.17
N ILE A 16 14.59 16.24 15.00
CA ILE A 16 15.33 16.12 13.73
C ILE A 16 16.06 17.42 13.40
N ALA A 17 15.41 18.58 13.54
CA ALA A 17 16.04 19.89 13.30
C ALA A 17 17.19 20.17 14.29
N SER A 18 17.09 19.69 15.53
CA SER A 18 18.19 19.75 16.50
C SER A 18 19.36 18.86 16.09
N ALA A 19 19.10 17.63 15.65
CA ALA A 19 20.14 16.71 15.17
C ALA A 19 20.84 17.24 13.90
N GLU A 20 20.10 17.87 13.00
CA GLU A 20 20.65 18.50 11.79
C GLU A 20 21.59 19.67 12.12
N ARG A 21 21.28 20.47 13.15
CA ARG A 21 22.18 21.52 13.64
C ARG A 21 23.45 20.94 14.24
N ALA A 22 23.32 19.95 15.12
CA ALA A 22 24.47 19.29 15.73
C ALA A 22 25.41 18.66 14.69
N TYR A 23 24.87 18.07 13.62
CA TYR A 23 25.67 17.53 12.53
C TYR A 23 26.42 18.62 11.75
N ARG A 24 25.74 19.74 11.41
CA ARG A 24 26.40 20.88 10.72
C ARG A 24 27.50 21.52 11.54
N GLU A 25 27.34 21.56 12.85
CA GLU A 25 28.34 22.08 13.79
C GLU A 25 29.48 21.10 14.07
N GLY A 26 29.41 19.87 13.53
CA GLY A 26 30.42 18.83 13.74
C GLY A 26 30.37 18.20 15.15
N ASN A 27 29.30 18.42 15.90
CA ASN A 27 29.11 17.90 17.26
C ASN A 27 28.75 16.42 17.28
N ILE A 28 28.21 15.89 16.18
CA ILE A 28 27.92 14.47 15.98
C ILE A 28 28.39 14.04 14.60
N THR A 29 28.79 12.77 14.48
CA THR A 29 29.20 12.17 13.22
C THR A 29 28.01 11.93 12.27
N GLU A 30 28.31 11.72 10.99
CA GLU A 30 27.27 11.39 9.99
C GLU A 30 26.53 10.09 10.33
N GLU A 31 27.24 9.09 10.88
CA GLU A 31 26.67 7.82 11.31
C GLU A 31 25.70 8.00 12.49
N GLU A 32 26.07 8.80 13.49
CA GLU A 32 25.22 9.12 14.64
C GLU A 32 23.99 9.94 14.23
N TYR A 33 24.17 10.94 13.35
CA TYR A 33 23.07 11.72 12.79
C TYR A 33 22.09 10.82 12.02
N CYS A 34 22.59 9.94 11.14
CA CYS A 34 21.75 9.01 10.39
C CYS A 34 21.00 8.03 11.31
N ALA A 35 21.65 7.52 12.36
CA ALA A 35 21.02 6.63 13.34
C ALA A 35 19.91 7.33 14.14
N LEU A 36 20.17 8.57 14.60
CA LEU A 36 19.19 9.40 15.30
C LEU A 36 18.01 9.75 14.40
N LYS A 37 18.28 10.19 13.17
CA LYS A 37 17.22 10.53 12.20
C LYS A 37 16.38 9.31 11.86
N ARG A 38 16.97 8.13 11.67
CA ARG A 38 16.25 6.86 11.46
C ARG A 38 15.37 6.49 12.65
N ARG A 39 15.92 6.56 13.88
CA ARG A 39 15.19 6.28 15.12
C ARG A 39 14.06 7.28 15.35
N LEU A 40 14.26 8.56 15.07
CA LEU A 40 13.24 9.60 15.24
C LEU A 40 12.14 9.46 14.17
N LEU A 41 12.52 9.21 12.93
CA LEU A 41 11.59 8.96 11.85
C LEU A 41 10.76 7.68 12.07
N SER A 42 11.25 6.65 12.76
CA SER A 42 10.44 5.47 13.10
C SER A 42 9.31 5.75 14.10
N TYR A 43 9.37 6.86 14.85
CA TYR A 43 8.27 7.29 15.73
C TYR A 43 7.18 8.08 14.99
N VAL A 44 7.41 8.49 13.73
CA VAL A 44 6.53 9.38 12.95
C VAL A 44 6.08 8.77 11.64
N LEU A 45 6.96 8.03 10.97
CA LEU A 45 6.60 7.16 9.88
C LEU A 45 6.11 5.87 10.53
N PRO A 46 4.86 5.42 10.31
CA PRO A 46 4.52 4.03 10.64
C PRO A 46 5.45 3.14 9.80
N CYS A 47 6.51 2.66 10.45
CA CYS A 47 7.51 1.78 9.88
C CYS A 47 6.98 0.36 10.01
N ASP A 48 6.86 -0.34 8.88
CA ASP A 48 6.87 -1.82 8.79
C ASP A 48 5.77 -2.66 9.45
N ASP A 49 4.75 -2.10 10.10
CA ASP A 49 3.66 -2.95 10.60
C ASP A 49 2.82 -3.53 9.43
N TYR A 50 2.70 -4.85 9.45
CA TYR A 50 1.73 -5.56 8.62
C TYR A 50 0.32 -5.11 8.97
N TYR A 51 -0.53 -4.86 7.98
CA TYR A 51 -1.92 -4.57 8.30
C TYR A 51 -2.61 -5.79 8.94
N SER A 52 -3.49 -5.55 9.89
CA SER A 52 -4.44 -6.57 10.35
C SER A 52 -5.49 -6.79 9.26
N GLU A 53 -5.69 -8.04 8.84
CA GLU A 53 -6.65 -8.36 7.79
C GLU A 53 -8.06 -7.85 8.13
N PRO A 54 -8.75 -7.21 7.17
CA PRO A 54 -10.13 -6.80 7.37
C PRO A 54 -11.10 -7.99 7.40
N ASP A 55 -12.28 -7.75 7.97
CA ASP A 55 -13.37 -8.74 8.03
C ASP A 55 -14.20 -8.80 6.74
N PHE A 56 -13.77 -8.13 5.67
CA PHE A 56 -14.40 -8.17 4.35
C PHE A 56 -13.48 -8.82 3.32
N ARG A 57 -14.05 -9.28 2.21
CA ARG A 57 -13.28 -9.83 1.07
C ARG A 57 -12.61 -8.72 0.28
N TYR A 58 -11.33 -8.89 -0.03
CA TYR A 58 -10.55 -7.95 -0.84
C TYR A 58 -9.55 -8.68 -1.73
N VAL A 59 -9.04 -7.99 -2.73
CA VAL A 59 -8.03 -8.50 -3.66
C VAL A 59 -6.79 -7.63 -3.53
N ILE A 60 -5.63 -8.27 -3.47
CA ILE A 60 -4.36 -7.57 -3.60
C ILE A 60 -3.94 -7.65 -5.07
N ILE A 61 -3.59 -6.49 -5.63
CA ILE A 61 -2.98 -6.40 -6.95
C ILE A 61 -1.59 -5.83 -6.77
N LYS A 62 -0.60 -6.68 -7.02
CA LYS A 62 0.82 -6.32 -7.00
C LYS A 62 1.20 -5.72 -8.35
N ILE A 63 1.73 -4.52 -8.31
CA ILE A 63 2.28 -3.80 -9.45
C ILE A 63 3.69 -3.34 -9.15
N ARG A 64 4.44 -3.02 -10.21
CA ARG A 64 5.78 -2.42 -10.10
C ARG A 64 5.66 -0.90 -10.23
N GLU A 65 6.60 -0.18 -9.62
CA GLU A 65 6.68 1.28 -9.75
C GLU A 65 6.81 1.70 -11.23
N SER A 66 7.54 0.94 -12.04
CA SER A 66 7.68 1.18 -13.48
C SER A 66 6.34 1.19 -14.24
N THR A 67 5.38 0.37 -13.83
CA THR A 67 4.04 0.32 -14.44
C THR A 67 3.24 1.58 -14.12
N ILE A 68 3.45 2.16 -12.94
CA ILE A 68 2.81 3.43 -12.56
C ILE A 68 3.31 4.56 -13.45
N LEU A 69 4.64 4.62 -13.66
CA LEU A 69 5.26 5.62 -14.53
C LEU A 69 4.77 5.48 -15.98
N GLU A 70 4.67 4.25 -16.50
CA GLU A 70 4.18 3.99 -17.86
C GLU A 70 2.71 4.38 -18.05
N LYS A 71 1.85 4.12 -17.06
CA LYS A 71 0.40 4.38 -17.15
C LYS A 71 -0.01 5.77 -16.65
N GLY A 72 0.91 6.53 -16.06
CA GLY A 72 0.71 7.90 -15.60
C GLY A 72 0.01 8.05 -14.23
N SER A 73 -0.62 6.99 -13.70
CA SER A 73 -1.21 7.01 -12.35
C SER A 73 -1.29 5.63 -11.72
N LEU A 74 -1.38 5.60 -10.38
CA LEU A 74 -1.57 4.36 -9.61
C LEU A 74 -2.86 3.64 -10.00
N TYR A 75 -3.95 4.38 -10.17
CA TYR A 75 -5.25 3.82 -10.56
C TYR A 75 -5.19 3.17 -11.94
N GLU A 76 -4.64 3.86 -12.95
CA GLU A 76 -4.52 3.32 -14.30
C GLU A 76 -3.58 2.11 -14.37
N ALA A 77 -2.53 2.06 -13.54
CA ALA A 77 -1.66 0.90 -13.42
C ALA A 77 -2.36 -0.31 -12.78
N VAL A 78 -3.17 -0.08 -11.74
CA VAL A 78 -3.84 -1.16 -11.00
C VAL A 78 -5.11 -1.65 -11.66
N ARG A 79 -5.82 -0.81 -12.42
CA ARG A 79 -7.12 -1.20 -12.95
C ARG A 79 -7.06 -2.16 -14.14
N ARG A 80 -5.96 -2.18 -14.90
CA ARG A 80 -5.95 -2.76 -16.26
C ARG A 80 -5.41 -4.18 -16.32
N ALA A 81 -6.06 -4.98 -17.15
CA ALA A 81 -5.51 -6.17 -17.80
C ALA A 81 -4.98 -7.29 -16.87
N TRP A 82 -5.86 -7.81 -16.01
CA TRP A 82 -5.57 -8.93 -15.13
C TRP A 82 -6.14 -10.26 -15.64
N ARG A 83 -5.39 -11.34 -15.46
CA ARG A 83 -5.90 -12.71 -15.64
C ARG A 83 -6.59 -13.14 -14.35
N ILE A 84 -7.92 -13.20 -14.37
CA ILE A 84 -8.75 -13.49 -13.20
C ILE A 84 -9.90 -14.42 -13.56
N ASN A 85 -10.47 -15.06 -12.54
CA ASN A 85 -11.71 -15.82 -12.65
C ASN A 85 -12.89 -14.88 -12.31
N VAL A 86 -13.83 -14.73 -13.23
CA VAL A 86 -14.95 -13.78 -13.14
C VAL A 86 -15.92 -14.13 -12.01
N ASP A 87 -16.24 -15.41 -11.88
CA ASP A 87 -17.17 -15.88 -10.85
C ASP A 87 -16.59 -15.59 -9.47
N ARG A 88 -15.29 -15.84 -9.29
CA ARG A 88 -14.59 -15.55 -8.05
C ARG A 88 -14.50 -14.06 -7.77
N ILE A 89 -14.04 -13.24 -8.73
CA ILE A 89 -13.77 -11.81 -8.51
C ILE A 89 -15.04 -11.01 -8.21
N SER A 90 -16.21 -11.47 -8.68
CA SER A 90 -17.49 -10.81 -8.44
C SER A 90 -17.80 -10.60 -6.93
N GLY A 91 -17.29 -11.48 -6.08
CA GLY A 91 -17.42 -11.38 -4.62
C GLY A 91 -16.47 -10.38 -3.94
N TYR A 92 -15.54 -9.77 -4.68
CA TYR A 92 -14.47 -8.93 -4.16
C TYR A 92 -14.61 -7.49 -4.64
N ARG A 93 -15.02 -6.63 -3.71
CA ARG A 93 -15.28 -5.21 -3.99
C ARG A 93 -14.05 -4.32 -3.81
N TYR A 94 -13.16 -4.68 -2.88
CA TYR A 94 -12.02 -3.85 -2.51
C TYR A 94 -10.75 -4.36 -3.19
N VAL A 95 -10.00 -3.43 -3.78
CA VAL A 95 -8.73 -3.70 -4.47
C VAL A 95 -7.62 -2.93 -3.76
N PHE A 96 -6.62 -3.67 -3.26
CA PHE A 96 -5.45 -3.13 -2.60
C PHE A 96 -4.32 -3.05 -3.61
N ALA A 97 -3.93 -1.83 -3.96
CA ALA A 97 -2.79 -1.54 -4.83
C ALA A 97 -1.50 -1.70 -4.04
N VAL A 98 -0.67 -2.67 -4.40
CA VAL A 98 0.57 -2.97 -3.66
C VAL A 98 1.77 -2.80 -4.57
N VAL A 99 2.74 -2.02 -4.09
CA VAL A 99 4.06 -1.86 -4.72
C VAL A 99 5.10 -2.27 -3.70
N ASP A 100 6.00 -3.18 -4.08
CA ASP A 100 7.09 -3.68 -3.24
C ASP A 100 6.65 -4.14 -1.83
N GLY A 101 5.47 -4.74 -1.77
CA GLY A 101 4.89 -5.26 -0.53
C GLY A 101 4.24 -4.21 0.38
N VAL A 102 4.14 -2.95 -0.07
CA VAL A 102 3.49 -1.84 0.64
C VAL A 102 2.20 -1.45 -0.07
N VAL A 103 1.13 -1.25 0.70
CA VAL A 103 -0.14 -0.74 0.16
C VAL A 103 0.01 0.73 -0.20
N ARG A 104 -0.16 1.06 -1.48
CA ARG A 104 -0.04 2.42 -2.03
C ARG A 104 -1.38 3.08 -2.32
N GLY A 105 -2.45 2.30 -2.43
CA GLY A 105 -3.80 2.80 -2.66
C GLY A 105 -4.85 1.71 -2.47
N ILE A 106 -6.11 2.12 -2.32
CA ILE A 106 -7.23 1.20 -2.18
C ILE A 106 -8.37 1.72 -3.05
N PHE A 107 -8.95 0.82 -3.85
CA PHE A 107 -10.03 1.15 -4.78
C PHE A 107 -11.25 0.27 -4.53
N ILE A 108 -12.43 0.83 -4.81
CA ILE A 108 -13.69 0.10 -4.85
C ILE A 108 -13.97 -0.26 -6.30
N ALA A 109 -13.75 -1.53 -6.65
CA ALA A 109 -14.14 -2.06 -7.94
C ALA A 109 -15.67 -2.16 -8.02
N ARG A 110 -16.29 -1.34 -8.88
CA ARG A 110 -17.73 -1.36 -9.15
C ARG A 110 -18.08 -2.39 -10.20
N GLN A 111 -17.20 -2.57 -11.18
CA GLN A 111 -17.42 -3.47 -12.29
C GLN A 111 -16.09 -4.03 -12.79
N TRP A 112 -16.11 -5.30 -13.21
CA TRP A 112 -15.04 -5.92 -13.97
C TRP A 112 -15.52 -6.11 -15.41
N LYS A 113 -14.74 -5.67 -16.39
CA LYS A 113 -15.02 -5.83 -17.82
C LYS A 113 -13.90 -6.60 -18.51
N LYS A 114 -14.28 -7.48 -19.42
CA LYS A 114 -13.33 -8.18 -20.28
C LYS A 114 -12.80 -7.21 -21.33
N VAL A 115 -11.49 -7.15 -21.49
CA VAL A 115 -10.83 -6.46 -22.59
C VAL A 115 -11.06 -7.28 -23.86
N THR A 116 -11.66 -6.68 -24.87
CA THR A 116 -12.10 -7.37 -26.10
C THR A 116 -11.10 -7.28 -27.25
N SER A 117 -10.17 -6.32 -27.22
CA SER A 117 -9.24 -6.06 -28.31
C SER A 117 -7.85 -5.65 -27.80
N GLY A 118 -6.86 -5.72 -28.70
CA GLY A 118 -5.48 -5.36 -28.40
C GLY A 118 -4.68 -6.46 -27.68
N PRO A 119 -3.45 -6.15 -27.22
CA PRO A 119 -2.55 -7.13 -26.62
C PRO A 119 -3.06 -7.71 -25.29
N ASP A 120 -3.99 -7.03 -24.64
CA ASP A 120 -4.61 -7.43 -23.39
C ASP A 120 -5.95 -8.16 -23.57
N ALA A 121 -6.35 -8.45 -24.82
CA ALA A 121 -7.58 -9.17 -25.10
C ALA A 121 -7.69 -10.48 -24.30
N GLY A 122 -8.86 -10.70 -23.70
CA GLY A 122 -9.11 -11.85 -22.83
C GLY A 122 -8.81 -11.62 -21.36
N ARG A 123 -8.11 -10.55 -20.99
CA ARG A 123 -7.90 -10.11 -19.60
C ARG A 123 -9.07 -9.25 -19.13
N TYR A 124 -9.11 -8.94 -17.84
CA TYR A 124 -10.14 -8.11 -17.24
C TYR A 124 -9.55 -6.85 -16.63
N GLU A 125 -10.28 -5.75 -16.77
CA GLU A 125 -10.01 -4.50 -16.08
C GLU A 125 -11.20 -4.16 -15.17
N PHE A 126 -10.94 -3.44 -14.08
CA PHE A 126 -12.01 -2.93 -13.25
C PHE A 126 -12.24 -1.43 -13.46
N PHE A 127 -13.47 -1.01 -13.20
CA PHE A 127 -13.87 0.39 -13.13
C PHE A 127 -14.36 0.66 -11.73
N GLY A 128 -13.88 1.73 -11.11
CA GLY A 128 -14.10 1.98 -9.71
C GLY A 128 -13.69 3.37 -9.25
N ASP A 129 -13.84 3.56 -7.95
CA ASP A 129 -13.55 4.82 -7.27
C ASP A 129 -12.47 4.60 -6.21
N ASN A 130 -11.88 5.69 -5.70
CA ASN A 130 -11.06 5.62 -4.49
C ASN A 130 -11.89 5.10 -3.31
N ALA A 131 -11.24 4.39 -2.40
CA ALA A 131 -11.90 3.98 -1.18
C ALA A 131 -12.17 5.19 -0.26
N PRO A 132 -13.15 5.09 0.66
CA PRO A 132 -13.35 6.09 1.70
C PRO A 132 -12.08 6.34 2.50
N TYR A 133 -11.90 7.58 2.94
CA TYR A 133 -10.73 8.03 3.70
C TYR A 133 -10.41 7.14 4.92
N GLU A 134 -11.44 6.69 5.64
CA GLU A 134 -11.30 5.82 6.81
C GLU A 134 -10.60 4.50 6.47
N LEU A 135 -10.91 3.94 5.30
CA LEU A 135 -10.30 2.71 4.82
C LEU A 135 -8.87 2.98 4.37
N GLU A 136 -8.67 4.02 3.57
CA GLU A 136 -7.34 4.41 3.09
C GLU A 136 -6.37 4.66 4.24
N HIS A 137 -6.76 5.48 5.22
CA HIS A 137 -5.94 5.81 6.38
C HIS A 137 -5.55 4.57 7.21
N LYS A 138 -6.38 3.52 7.21
CA LYS A 138 -6.12 2.29 7.96
C LYS A 138 -5.06 1.40 7.31
N PHE A 139 -4.91 1.39 5.98
CA PHE A 139 -4.06 0.42 5.28
C PHE A 139 -2.96 1.03 4.42
N ILE A 140 -3.10 2.27 3.92
CA ILE A 140 -2.05 2.91 3.11
C ILE A 140 -0.75 2.99 3.92
N ARG A 141 0.38 2.78 3.23
CA ARG A 141 1.75 2.68 3.77
C ARG A 141 2.03 1.50 4.69
N LYS A 142 1.04 0.64 4.98
CA LYS A 142 1.27 -0.62 5.71
C LYS A 142 1.80 -1.71 4.78
N ARG A 143 2.53 -2.67 5.34
CA ARG A 143 2.98 -3.84 4.61
C ARG A 143 1.86 -4.86 4.49
N ILE A 144 1.84 -5.58 3.37
CA ILE A 144 0.99 -6.76 3.24
C ILE A 144 1.57 -7.89 4.09
N PRO A 145 0.73 -8.65 4.83
CA PRO A 145 1.19 -9.78 5.61
C PRO A 145 2.13 -10.71 4.83
N PRO A 146 3.16 -11.28 5.46
CA PRO A 146 4.27 -11.94 4.76
C PRO A 146 3.82 -13.18 4.00
N TYR A 147 2.73 -13.82 4.42
CA TYR A 147 2.16 -14.95 3.70
C TYR A 147 1.53 -14.58 2.35
N TYR A 148 1.31 -13.29 2.05
CA TYR A 148 0.97 -12.79 0.71
C TYR A 148 2.21 -12.48 -0.15
N SER A 149 3.42 -12.58 0.41
CA SER A 149 4.69 -12.29 -0.28
C SER A 149 5.71 -13.43 -0.21
N LYS A 150 5.28 -14.66 0.12
CA LYS A 150 6.16 -15.85 0.08
C LYS A 150 6.80 -16.03 -1.29
N PHE A 151 8.05 -16.49 -1.26
CA PHE A 151 8.79 -16.91 -2.43
C PHE A 151 7.97 -17.95 -3.24
N GLY A 152 7.93 -17.79 -4.57
CA GLY A 152 7.17 -18.66 -5.47
C GLY A 152 5.74 -18.20 -5.79
N MET A 153 5.19 -17.19 -5.12
CA MET A 153 3.91 -16.58 -5.53
C MET A 153 4.09 -15.65 -6.72
N ALA A 154 4.00 -16.22 -7.93
CA ALA A 154 4.14 -15.49 -9.19
C ALA A 154 2.88 -14.71 -9.60
N SER A 155 1.69 -15.04 -9.06
CA SER A 155 0.45 -14.34 -9.41
C SER A 155 0.47 -12.92 -8.84
N PRO A 156 0.31 -11.87 -9.67
CA PRO A 156 0.20 -10.49 -9.18
C PRO A 156 -1.15 -10.25 -8.49
N VAL A 157 -2.18 -11.03 -8.81
CA VAL A 157 -3.52 -10.93 -8.21
C VAL A 157 -3.69 -11.99 -7.14
N LEU A 158 -3.98 -11.58 -5.91
CA LEU A 158 -4.23 -12.45 -4.77
C LEU A 158 -5.63 -12.20 -4.23
N TYR A 159 -6.37 -13.28 -4.02
CA TYR A 159 -7.72 -13.23 -3.46
C TYR A 159 -7.64 -13.42 -1.94
N CYS A 160 -8.15 -12.45 -1.19
CA CYS A 160 -8.07 -12.44 0.27
C CYS A 160 -9.48 -12.64 0.85
N PRO A 161 -9.82 -13.87 1.28
CA PRO A 161 -11.12 -14.16 1.86
C PRO A 161 -11.29 -13.46 3.21
N SER A 162 -12.54 -13.18 3.61
CA SER A 162 -12.85 -12.57 4.91
C SER A 162 -12.43 -13.50 6.05
N ARG A 163 -12.09 -12.93 7.21
CA ARG A 163 -11.69 -13.71 8.39
C ARG A 163 -12.73 -14.76 8.79
N GLU A 164 -14.01 -14.44 8.68
CA GLU A 164 -15.14 -15.35 8.99
C GLU A 164 -15.16 -16.61 8.11
N SER A 165 -14.66 -16.53 6.88
CA SER A 165 -14.66 -17.67 5.95
C SER A 165 -13.47 -18.63 6.12
N ARG A 166 -12.62 -18.42 7.13
CA ARG A 166 -11.49 -19.30 7.49
C ARG A 166 -11.75 -20.13 8.75
N VAL A 167 -12.96 -20.05 9.30
CA VAL A 167 -13.44 -20.84 10.45
C VAL A 167 -14.11 -22.12 9.96
#